data_AF-A0A9P8QND8-F1
#
_entry.id   AF-A0A9P8QND8-F1
#
_cell.length_a   1.000
_cell.length_b   1.000
_cell.length_c   1.000
_cell.angle_alpha   90.00
_cell.angle_beta   90.00
_cell.angle_gamma   90.00
#
_symmetry.space_group_name_H-M   'P 1'
#
loop_
_entity.id
_entity.type
_entity.pdbx_description
1 polymer ?
#
loop_
_entity_poly.entity_id
_entity_poly.type
_entity_poly.pdbx_seq_one_letter_code
_entity_poly.pdbx_strand_id
1 'polypeptide(L)'
;MAYSFSYPLASLAGVLMHILVFRVGEWDVASLSILVYHVLAALVTAWTSHTQLQIPATEVARWSCCYVAGLYLSMLVYRACFHRLCEYPGPFLARFTNFYITARLLKKLCLFEEVQKLHAEYGDYVRLGPSELSIADPEAVQAIYGTQSPTTKGPWYSLLEPRTPLFMARDKKEHARRRKVWDQGFSTKALLGYDYRVTQAINDFLRVLDRDHKQPINVTKWFSFFGFDVMEDLAFNKASNLLRDGEEKYIFKTIRKELNSIAVFGHLLWLMPLLKKMPILNSNYLQLWSWIQAQIDERIKNEPDQPDIFSWLLADFNQNKKTKVDRWNLNGDVQLIVVAGSDTTAVTLTHIFFELAYDKNLVNALQKEFDALPSLAHDNLMKIPLLEAVINETLRLHPPVPSGTQRMTPPEGMQIGERRIPGNIIVQVPSYTVFRDPRAFEEPTAFIPERWTTRQDLIKNRSVFIPFNTGNAFTIFPQKL
;
A
#
# COMPACT_ATOMS: atom_id res chain seq x y z
N MET A 1 -0.40 -25.61 -48.29
CA MET A 1 -1.72 -25.01 -48.60
C MET A 1 -2.88 -25.62 -47.81
N ALA A 2 -2.81 -26.87 -47.31
CA ALA A 2 -3.96 -27.53 -46.68
C ALA A 2 -4.53 -26.87 -45.40
N TYR A 3 -3.74 -26.08 -44.66
CA TYR A 3 -4.15 -25.49 -43.37
C TYR A 3 -4.19 -23.96 -43.35
N SER A 4 -4.04 -23.30 -44.51
CA SER A 4 -3.95 -21.82 -44.54
C SER A 4 -5.21 -21.12 -44.02
N PHE A 5 -6.38 -21.76 -44.13
CA PHE A 5 -7.65 -21.21 -43.64
C PHE A 5 -7.85 -21.33 -42.12
N SER A 6 -7.09 -22.18 -41.42
CA SER A 6 -7.26 -22.37 -39.98
C SER A 6 -6.49 -21.37 -39.11
N TYR A 7 -5.42 -20.74 -39.63
CA TYR A 7 -4.68 -19.71 -38.88
C TYR A 7 -5.52 -18.46 -38.58
N PRO A 8 -6.29 -17.88 -39.53
CA PRO A 8 -7.19 -16.76 -39.24
C PRO A 8 -8.27 -17.12 -38.22
N LEU A 9 -8.81 -18.34 -38.27
CA LEU A 9 -9.80 -18.83 -37.30
C LEU A 9 -9.21 -18.92 -35.89
N ALA A 10 -7.98 -19.44 -35.75
CA ALA A 10 -7.28 -19.48 -34.46
C ALA A 10 -7.05 -18.05 -33.91
N SER A 11 -6.63 -17.12 -34.75
CA SER A 11 -6.50 -15.71 -34.38
C SER A 11 -7.85 -15.09 -33.97
N LEU A 12 -8.92 -15.36 -34.70
CA LEU A 12 -10.27 -14.89 -34.38
C LEU A 12 -10.75 -15.45 -33.03
N ALA A 13 -10.47 -16.71 -32.72
CA ALA A 13 -10.76 -17.28 -31.40
C ALA A 13 -10.03 -16.52 -30.28
N GLY A 14 -8.77 -16.12 -30.51
CA GLY A 14 -8.02 -15.26 -29.59
C GLY A 14 -8.69 -13.89 -29.40
N VAL A 15 -9.11 -13.27 -30.49
CA VAL A 15 -9.85 -11.99 -30.47
C VAL A 15 -11.14 -12.12 -29.66
N LEU A 16 -11.93 -13.19 -29.88
CA LEU A 16 -13.17 -13.45 -29.16
C LEU A 16 -12.91 -13.68 -27.67
N MET A 17 -11.86 -14.42 -27.30
CA MET A 17 -11.47 -14.60 -25.90
C MET A 17 -11.10 -13.29 -25.21
N HIS A 18 -10.42 -12.37 -25.91
CA HIS A 18 -10.20 -11.03 -25.36
C HIS A 18 -11.53 -10.30 -25.10
N ILE A 19 -12.40 -10.22 -26.11
CA ILE A 19 -13.63 -9.41 -26.06
C ILE A 19 -14.65 -9.95 -25.05
N LEU A 20 -14.84 -11.28 -25.02
CA LEU A 20 -15.89 -11.92 -24.25
C LEU A 20 -15.46 -12.29 -22.83
N VAL A 21 -14.17 -12.57 -22.61
CA VAL A 21 -13.66 -13.06 -21.32
C VAL A 21 -12.74 -12.04 -20.66
N PHE A 22 -11.57 -11.77 -21.24
CA PHE A 22 -10.53 -10.98 -20.55
C PHE A 22 -10.85 -9.50 -20.41
N ARG A 23 -11.84 -8.98 -21.13
CA ARG A 23 -12.34 -7.62 -20.98
C ARG A 23 -13.30 -7.46 -19.79
N VAL A 24 -13.86 -8.55 -19.28
CA VAL A 24 -14.92 -8.54 -18.26
C VAL A 24 -14.36 -9.05 -16.93
N GLY A 25 -14.42 -8.24 -15.89
CA GLY A 25 -14.01 -8.61 -14.53
C GLY A 25 -12.51 -8.46 -14.23
N GLU A 26 -12.11 -8.92 -13.05
CA GLU A 26 -10.74 -8.89 -12.55
C GLU A 26 -10.11 -10.29 -12.68
N TRP A 27 -8.96 -10.38 -13.35
CA TRP A 27 -8.30 -11.66 -13.65
C TRP A 27 -6.94 -11.84 -12.97
N ASP A 28 -6.45 -10.84 -12.24
CA ASP A 28 -5.10 -10.81 -11.68
C ASP A 28 -4.81 -11.99 -10.74
N VAL A 29 -5.73 -12.31 -9.84
CA VAL A 29 -5.57 -13.42 -8.88
C VAL A 29 -5.69 -14.80 -9.55
N ALA A 30 -6.31 -14.87 -10.73
CA ALA A 30 -6.53 -16.10 -11.48
C ALA A 30 -5.40 -16.40 -12.49
N SER A 31 -4.34 -15.59 -12.55
CA SER A 31 -3.28 -15.67 -13.56
C SER A 31 -2.64 -17.05 -13.69
N LEU A 32 -2.35 -17.71 -12.57
CA LEU A 32 -1.79 -19.07 -12.57
C LEU A 32 -2.79 -20.09 -13.13
N SER A 33 -4.05 -20.01 -12.72
CA SER A 33 -5.10 -20.89 -13.24
C SER A 33 -5.29 -20.68 -14.72
N ILE A 34 -5.34 -19.43 -15.19
CA ILE A 34 -5.42 -19.07 -16.61
C ILE A 34 -4.26 -19.71 -17.38
N LEU A 35 -3.02 -19.57 -16.89
CA LEU A 35 -1.84 -20.17 -17.51
C LEU A 35 -1.97 -21.70 -17.60
N VAL A 36 -2.35 -22.36 -16.50
CA VAL A 36 -2.54 -23.81 -16.45
C VAL A 36 -3.62 -24.26 -17.44
N TYR A 37 -4.77 -23.58 -17.48
CA TYR A 37 -5.85 -23.92 -18.41
C TYR A 37 -5.42 -23.77 -19.86
N HIS A 38 -4.67 -22.72 -20.21
CA HIS A 38 -4.16 -22.53 -21.57
C HIS A 38 -3.14 -23.61 -21.96
N VAL A 39 -2.24 -23.98 -21.06
CA VAL A 39 -1.26 -25.06 -21.29
C VAL A 39 -1.98 -26.41 -21.45
N LEU A 40 -2.92 -26.73 -20.57
CA LEU A 40 -3.70 -27.97 -20.66
C LEU A 40 -4.54 -28.01 -21.94
N ALA A 41 -5.20 -26.91 -22.31
CA ALA A 41 -5.94 -26.83 -23.56
C ALA A 41 -5.03 -27.06 -24.77
N ALA A 42 -3.85 -26.43 -24.82
CA ALA A 42 -2.88 -26.63 -25.88
C ALA A 42 -2.39 -28.08 -25.97
N LEU A 43 -2.12 -28.72 -24.83
CA LEU A 43 -1.70 -30.13 -24.77
C LEU A 43 -2.81 -31.08 -25.22
N VAL A 44 -4.05 -30.86 -24.78
CA VAL A 44 -5.21 -31.65 -25.21
C VAL A 44 -5.44 -31.47 -26.71
N THR A 45 -5.42 -30.24 -27.22
CA THR A 45 -5.54 -29.97 -28.67
C THR A 45 -4.42 -30.64 -29.46
N ALA A 46 -3.18 -30.63 -28.96
CA ALA A 46 -2.06 -31.30 -29.61
C ALA A 46 -2.27 -32.83 -29.64
N TRP A 47 -2.68 -33.41 -28.52
CA TRP A 47 -2.93 -34.84 -28.41
C TRP A 47 -4.10 -35.31 -29.29
N THR A 48 -5.25 -34.62 -29.25
CA THR A 48 -6.41 -34.99 -30.08
C THR A 48 -6.14 -34.79 -31.56
N SER A 49 -5.49 -33.69 -31.95
CA SER A 49 -5.16 -33.42 -33.35
C SER A 49 -4.16 -34.44 -33.90
N HIS A 50 -3.21 -34.90 -33.08
CA HIS A 50 -2.26 -35.93 -33.47
C HIS A 50 -2.91 -37.31 -33.57
N THR A 51 -3.69 -37.71 -32.56
CA THR A 51 -4.26 -39.06 -32.46
C THR A 51 -5.48 -39.29 -33.35
N GLN A 52 -6.37 -38.31 -33.48
CA GLN A 52 -7.62 -38.47 -34.24
C GLN A 52 -7.55 -37.89 -35.66
N LEU A 53 -6.81 -36.79 -35.85
CA LEU A 53 -6.78 -36.06 -37.13
C LEU A 53 -5.45 -36.20 -37.88
N GLN A 54 -4.47 -36.92 -37.32
CA GLN A 54 -3.12 -37.11 -37.87
C GLN A 54 -2.40 -35.78 -38.21
N ILE A 55 -2.74 -34.70 -37.50
CA ILE A 55 -2.17 -33.38 -37.73
C ILE A 55 -0.81 -33.29 -37.00
N PRO A 56 0.24 -32.77 -37.65
CA PRO A 56 1.54 -32.60 -37.01
C PRO A 56 1.49 -31.64 -35.81
N ALA A 57 2.26 -31.95 -34.77
CA ALA A 57 2.38 -31.09 -33.58
C ALA A 57 2.87 -29.66 -33.92
N THR A 58 3.66 -29.52 -34.98
CA THR A 58 4.12 -28.22 -35.48
C THR A 58 2.98 -27.34 -35.97
N GLU A 59 1.92 -27.90 -36.55
CA GLU A 59 0.74 -27.15 -36.98
C GLU A 59 -0.11 -26.70 -35.79
N VAL A 60 -0.26 -27.54 -34.78
CA VAL A 60 -0.96 -27.16 -33.54
C VAL A 60 -0.21 -26.05 -32.79
N ALA A 61 1.13 -26.11 -32.78
CA ALA A 61 1.95 -25.04 -32.22
C ALA A 61 1.73 -23.71 -32.97
N ARG A 62 1.68 -23.74 -34.32
CA ARG A 62 1.35 -22.57 -35.13
C ARG A 62 -0.04 -22.01 -34.82
N TRP A 63 -1.07 -22.85 -34.70
CA TRP A 63 -2.42 -22.41 -34.29
C TRP A 63 -2.41 -21.75 -32.92
N SER A 64 -1.69 -22.32 -31.95
CA SER A 64 -1.56 -21.75 -30.62
C SER A 64 -0.89 -20.38 -30.66
N CYS A 65 0.17 -20.22 -31.46
CA CYS A 65 0.81 -18.93 -31.70
C CYS A 65 -0.15 -17.92 -32.35
N CYS A 66 -0.93 -18.32 -33.36
CA CYS A 66 -1.93 -17.45 -33.99
C CYS A 66 -3.03 -17.03 -33.00
N TYR A 67 -3.52 -17.94 -32.17
CA TYR A 67 -4.48 -17.64 -31.10
C TYR A 67 -3.92 -16.62 -30.11
N VAL A 68 -2.72 -16.85 -29.59
CA VAL A 68 -2.05 -15.93 -28.65
C VAL A 68 -1.80 -14.57 -29.30
N ALA A 69 -1.34 -14.54 -30.55
CA ALA A 69 -1.12 -13.31 -31.30
C ALA A 69 -2.44 -12.53 -31.50
N GLY A 70 -3.52 -13.20 -31.91
CA GLY A 70 -4.85 -12.59 -32.06
C GLY A 70 -5.38 -12.01 -30.75
N LEU A 71 -5.21 -12.74 -29.64
CA LEU A 71 -5.59 -12.31 -28.30
C LEU A 71 -4.86 -11.01 -27.89
N TYR A 72 -3.53 -10.99 -27.95
CA TYR A 72 -2.74 -9.84 -27.52
C TYR A 72 -2.84 -8.67 -28.49
N LEU A 73 -2.90 -8.90 -29.81
CA LEU A 73 -3.10 -7.83 -30.78
C LEU A 73 -4.45 -7.14 -30.57
N SER A 74 -5.52 -7.92 -30.37
CA SER A 74 -6.84 -7.39 -30.02
C SER A 74 -6.79 -6.53 -28.74
N MET A 75 -6.08 -7.01 -27.72
CA MET A 75 -5.90 -6.28 -26.46
C MET A 75 -5.15 -4.97 -26.64
N LEU A 76 -4.04 -4.96 -27.38
CA LEU A 76 -3.22 -3.78 -27.62
C LEU A 76 -3.98 -2.73 -28.45
N VAL A 77 -4.67 -3.15 -29.51
CA VAL A 77 -5.50 -2.27 -30.35
C VAL A 77 -6.63 -1.66 -29.52
N TYR A 78 -7.32 -2.46 -28.70
CA TYR A 78 -8.34 -1.97 -27.79
C TYR A 78 -7.76 -0.93 -26.81
N ARG A 79 -6.65 -1.24 -26.15
CA ARG A 79 -6.00 -0.36 -25.16
C ARG A 79 -5.55 0.99 -25.74
N ALA A 80 -5.09 0.99 -26.99
CA ALA A 80 -4.67 2.19 -27.71
C ALA A 80 -5.86 3.08 -28.13
N CYS A 81 -6.85 2.48 -28.79
CA CYS A 81 -7.82 3.24 -29.58
C CYS A 81 -9.23 3.26 -28.98
N PHE A 82 -9.63 2.21 -28.26
CA PHE A 82 -11.02 1.99 -27.85
C PHE A 82 -11.23 1.93 -26.34
N HIS A 83 -10.14 1.89 -25.57
CA HIS A 83 -10.22 1.91 -24.12
C HIS A 83 -10.79 3.24 -23.65
N ARG A 84 -11.64 3.20 -22.62
CA ARG A 84 -12.32 4.37 -22.06
C ARG A 84 -11.39 5.46 -21.53
N LEU A 85 -10.11 5.12 -21.34
CA LEU A 85 -9.05 6.07 -20.95
C LEU A 85 -8.23 6.59 -22.12
N CYS A 86 -8.66 6.42 -23.38
CA CYS A 86 -7.91 6.89 -24.55
C CYS A 86 -7.83 8.43 -24.62
N GLU A 87 -8.81 9.13 -24.06
CA GLU A 87 -8.88 10.60 -24.00
C GLU A 87 -8.04 11.22 -22.88
N TYR A 88 -7.58 10.40 -21.92
CA TYR A 88 -6.79 10.88 -20.79
C TYR A 88 -5.31 10.98 -21.17
N PRO A 89 -4.65 12.11 -20.87
CA PRO A 89 -3.24 12.30 -21.20
C PRO A 89 -2.34 11.45 -20.30
N GLY A 90 -1.09 11.28 -20.72
CA GLY A 90 -0.09 10.51 -19.99
C GLY A 90 0.90 9.83 -20.94
N PRO A 91 1.94 9.18 -20.39
CA PRO A 91 2.97 8.53 -21.18
C PRO A 91 2.39 7.51 -22.17
N PHE A 92 2.89 7.52 -23.41
CA PHE A 92 2.35 6.66 -24.48
C PHE A 92 2.36 5.17 -24.10
N LEU A 93 3.44 4.68 -23.48
CA LEU A 93 3.56 3.28 -23.07
C LEU A 93 2.61 2.89 -21.93
N ALA A 94 2.19 3.84 -21.08
CA ALA A 94 1.22 3.60 -20.02
C ALA A 94 -0.15 3.19 -20.59
N ARG A 95 -0.46 3.53 -21.84
CA ARG A 95 -1.70 3.10 -22.52
C ARG A 95 -1.76 1.58 -22.68
N PHE A 96 -0.62 0.93 -22.89
CA PHE A 96 -0.54 -0.47 -23.27
C PHE A 96 -0.25 -1.40 -22.11
N THR A 97 0.58 -0.96 -21.15
CA THR A 97 1.11 -1.84 -20.12
C THR A 97 1.54 -1.13 -18.85
N ASN A 98 1.43 -1.85 -17.72
CA ASN A 98 2.00 -1.45 -16.44
C ASN A 98 3.52 -1.68 -16.37
N PHE A 99 4.14 -2.33 -17.36
CA PHE A 99 5.62 -2.44 -17.41
C PHE A 99 6.31 -1.08 -17.48
N TYR A 100 5.64 -0.05 -18.03
CA TYR A 100 6.16 1.32 -18.01
C TYR A 100 6.39 1.82 -16.59
N ILE A 101 5.35 1.80 -15.75
CA ILE A 101 5.42 2.32 -14.38
C ILE A 101 6.35 1.45 -13.50
N THR A 102 6.32 0.13 -13.69
CA THR A 102 7.27 -0.81 -13.05
C THR A 102 8.72 -0.51 -13.42
N ALA A 103 9.02 -0.19 -14.70
CA ALA A 103 10.37 0.18 -15.11
C ALA A 103 10.85 1.48 -14.47
N ARG A 104 9.95 2.46 -14.26
CA ARG A 104 10.26 3.70 -13.50
C ARG A 104 10.57 3.40 -12.04
N LEU A 105 9.80 2.52 -11.40
CA LEU A 105 10.03 2.05 -10.04
C LEU A 105 11.41 1.37 -9.90
N LEU A 106 11.75 0.44 -10.79
CA LEU A 106 13.02 -0.30 -10.77
C LEU A 106 14.26 0.61 -10.85
N LYS A 107 14.13 1.81 -11.44
CA LYS A 107 15.26 2.73 -11.61
C LYS A 107 15.68 3.44 -10.33
N LYS A 108 14.72 3.90 -9.51
CA LYS A 108 15.00 4.76 -8.34
C LYS A 108 14.13 4.46 -7.09
N LEU A 109 13.05 3.69 -7.21
CA LEU A 109 12.02 3.49 -6.17
C LEU A 109 11.32 4.78 -5.68
N CYS A 110 11.60 5.94 -6.27
CA CYS A 110 10.95 7.22 -5.99
C CYS A 110 9.82 7.52 -6.98
N LEU A 111 8.83 6.63 -7.09
CA LEU A 111 7.74 6.79 -8.08
C LEU A 111 6.96 8.11 -7.90
N PHE A 112 6.83 8.60 -6.67
CA PHE A 112 6.14 9.86 -6.38
C PHE A 112 6.77 11.06 -7.09
N GLU A 113 8.09 11.10 -7.27
CA GLU A 113 8.76 12.17 -8.03
C GLU A 113 8.40 12.10 -9.52
N GLU A 114 8.26 10.88 -10.05
CA GLU A 114 7.85 10.68 -11.43
C GLU A 114 6.41 11.12 -11.64
N VAL A 115 5.51 10.70 -10.75
CA VAL A 115 4.09 11.09 -10.79
C VAL A 115 3.95 12.62 -10.68
N GLN A 116 4.73 13.27 -9.80
CA GLN A 116 4.79 14.72 -9.72
C GLN A 116 5.16 15.37 -11.06
N LYS A 117 6.20 14.85 -11.74
CA LYS A 117 6.62 15.37 -13.06
C LYS A 117 5.56 15.16 -14.12
N LEU A 118 4.90 14.00 -14.12
CA LEU A 118 3.83 13.71 -15.06
C LEU A 118 2.63 14.65 -14.85
N HIS A 119 2.27 14.98 -13.61
CA HIS A 119 1.24 15.98 -13.34
C HIS A 119 1.64 17.39 -13.79
N ALA A 120 2.93 17.75 -13.65
CA ALA A 120 3.43 19.01 -14.19
C ALA A 120 3.38 19.08 -15.73
N GLU A 121 3.52 17.94 -16.43
CA GLU A 121 3.51 17.85 -17.89
C GLU A 121 2.08 17.72 -18.47
N TYR A 122 1.24 16.87 -17.87
CA TYR A 122 -0.05 16.45 -18.42
C TYR A 122 -1.27 17.02 -17.69
N GLY A 123 -1.07 17.72 -16.56
CA GLY A 123 -2.14 18.30 -15.75
C GLY A 123 -2.74 17.34 -14.73
N ASP A 124 -3.97 17.60 -14.30
CA ASP A 124 -4.56 16.95 -13.11
C ASP A 124 -4.93 15.48 -13.30
N TYR A 125 -5.19 15.02 -14.53
CA TYR A 125 -5.68 13.66 -14.79
C TYR A 125 -4.70 12.91 -15.67
N VAL A 126 -3.89 12.03 -15.07
CA VAL A 126 -2.79 11.37 -15.76
C VAL A 126 -3.00 9.86 -15.81
N ARG A 127 -2.94 9.29 -17.00
CA ARG A 127 -2.96 7.83 -17.21
C ARG A 127 -1.60 7.22 -16.89
N LEU A 128 -1.55 6.41 -15.82
CA LEU A 128 -0.34 5.70 -15.38
C LEU A 128 -0.29 4.23 -15.85
N GLY A 129 -1.43 3.68 -16.24
CA GLY A 129 -1.55 2.31 -16.75
C GLY A 129 -2.75 2.12 -17.68
N PRO A 130 -2.96 0.91 -18.22
CA PRO A 130 -4.05 0.66 -19.17
C PRO A 130 -5.42 1.04 -18.63
N SER A 131 -5.66 0.81 -17.33
CA SER A 131 -6.92 1.04 -16.63
C SER A 131 -6.73 1.89 -15.35
N GLU A 132 -5.66 2.67 -15.27
CA GLU A 132 -5.25 3.38 -14.06
C GLU A 132 -5.02 4.88 -14.33
N LEU A 133 -5.67 5.72 -13.51
CA LEU A 133 -5.50 7.17 -13.47
C LEU A 133 -4.93 7.62 -12.12
N SER A 134 -3.97 8.53 -12.18
CA SER A 134 -3.58 9.38 -11.05
C SER A 134 -4.28 10.73 -11.21
N ILE A 135 -4.91 11.22 -10.15
CA ILE A 135 -5.74 12.42 -10.18
C ILE A 135 -5.24 13.39 -9.10
N ALA A 136 -4.66 14.52 -9.53
CA ALA A 136 -4.13 15.57 -8.66
C ALA A 136 -5.07 16.77 -8.46
N ASP A 137 -6.30 16.69 -8.97
CA ASP A 137 -7.35 17.66 -8.69
C ASP A 137 -7.69 17.65 -7.17
N PRO A 138 -7.65 18.80 -6.47
CA PRO A 138 -8.06 18.90 -5.06
C PRO A 138 -9.43 18.29 -4.73
N GLU A 139 -10.41 18.38 -5.64
CA GLU A 139 -11.75 17.81 -5.44
C GLU A 139 -11.74 16.27 -5.44
N ALA A 140 -10.72 15.66 -6.06
CA ALA A 140 -10.57 14.21 -6.12
C ALA A 140 -10.40 13.59 -4.73
N VAL A 141 -9.81 14.33 -3.77
CA VAL A 141 -9.59 13.85 -2.40
C VAL A 141 -10.91 13.43 -1.76
N GLN A 142 -11.90 14.33 -1.74
CA GLN A 142 -13.19 14.04 -1.13
C GLN A 142 -14.04 13.13 -2.02
N ALA A 143 -13.96 13.26 -3.34
CA ALA A 143 -14.69 12.39 -4.25
C ALA A 143 -14.26 10.92 -4.14
N ILE A 144 -12.96 10.64 -3.99
CA ILE A 144 -12.38 9.29 -3.98
C ILE A 144 -12.25 8.72 -2.56
N TYR A 145 -11.92 9.54 -1.56
CA TYR A 145 -11.66 9.07 -0.19
C TYR A 145 -12.65 9.59 0.85
N GLY A 146 -13.57 10.48 0.48
CA GLY A 146 -14.58 10.99 1.41
C GLY A 146 -15.50 9.88 1.93
N THR A 147 -16.13 10.11 3.08
CA THR A 147 -17.02 9.14 3.74
C THR A 147 -18.20 8.71 2.86
N GLN A 148 -18.68 9.60 1.98
CA GLN A 148 -19.78 9.34 1.04
C GLN A 148 -19.28 8.86 -0.34
N SER A 149 -17.98 8.64 -0.52
CA SER A 149 -17.43 8.21 -1.80
C SER A 149 -18.06 6.89 -2.25
N PRO A 150 -18.53 6.80 -3.52
CA PRO A 150 -19.05 5.55 -4.06
C PRO A 150 -17.93 4.55 -4.42
N THR A 151 -16.66 4.97 -4.35
CA THR A 151 -15.53 4.13 -4.72
C THR A 151 -15.35 2.93 -3.79
N THR A 152 -14.68 1.90 -4.29
CA THR A 152 -14.32 0.71 -3.52
C THR A 152 -12.81 0.46 -3.56
N LYS A 153 -12.29 -0.39 -2.67
CA LYS A 153 -10.88 -0.78 -2.70
C LYS A 153 -10.57 -1.50 -4.02
N GLY A 154 -9.55 -1.02 -4.73
CA GLY A 154 -9.11 -1.58 -6.00
C GLY A 154 -8.44 -2.96 -5.88
N PRO A 155 -8.01 -3.55 -7.00
CA PRO A 155 -7.41 -4.89 -7.03
C PRO A 155 -6.12 -5.02 -6.22
N TRP A 156 -5.39 -3.92 -5.97
CA TRP A 156 -4.14 -3.93 -5.21
C TRP A 156 -4.30 -4.53 -3.81
N TYR A 157 -5.48 -4.43 -3.21
CA TYR A 157 -5.77 -5.02 -1.91
C TYR A 157 -5.90 -6.56 -1.93
N SER A 158 -5.82 -7.19 -3.09
CA SER A 158 -5.73 -8.66 -3.23
C SER A 158 -4.28 -9.18 -3.23
N LEU A 159 -3.28 -8.30 -3.11
CA LEU A 159 -1.86 -8.64 -3.22
C LEU A 159 -1.41 -9.72 -2.23
N LEU A 160 -1.96 -9.72 -1.02
CA LEU A 160 -1.56 -10.64 0.06
C LEU A 160 -2.44 -11.89 0.15
N GLU A 161 -3.43 -12.05 -0.74
CA GLU A 161 -4.31 -13.23 -0.74
C GLU A 161 -3.51 -14.55 -0.71
N PRO A 162 -3.98 -15.56 0.05
CA PRO A 162 -5.28 -15.60 0.73
C PRO A 162 -5.29 -14.98 2.14
N ARG A 163 -4.18 -14.40 2.61
CA ARG A 163 -4.13 -13.72 3.91
C ARG A 163 -4.54 -12.28 3.73
N THR A 164 -5.64 -11.89 4.36
CA THR A 164 -6.24 -10.57 4.14
C THR A 164 -6.19 -9.78 5.44
N PRO A 165 -5.13 -8.98 5.68
CA PRO A 165 -5.13 -8.02 6.79
C PRO A 165 -6.35 -7.09 6.73
N LEU A 166 -6.77 -6.54 7.87
CA LEU A 166 -7.95 -5.69 7.96
C LEU A 166 -7.92 -4.56 6.92
N PHE A 167 -6.79 -3.86 6.80
CA PHE A 167 -6.65 -2.75 5.84
C PHE A 167 -6.82 -3.19 4.38
N MET A 168 -6.59 -4.47 4.08
CA MET A 168 -6.79 -5.06 2.75
C MET A 168 -8.18 -5.67 2.53
N ALA A 169 -9.02 -5.77 3.55
CA ALA A 169 -10.37 -6.31 3.38
C ALA A 169 -11.20 -5.41 2.43
N ARG A 170 -11.56 -5.96 1.26
CA ARG A 170 -12.36 -5.31 0.22
C ARG A 170 -13.87 -5.41 0.49
N ASP A 171 -14.31 -6.49 1.14
CA ASP A 171 -15.70 -6.64 1.58
C ASP A 171 -16.00 -5.69 2.75
N LYS A 172 -16.98 -4.80 2.56
CA LYS A 172 -17.32 -3.76 3.54
C LYS A 172 -17.88 -4.33 4.85
N LYS A 173 -18.64 -5.44 4.79
CA LYS A 173 -19.26 -6.05 5.98
C LYS A 173 -18.21 -6.74 6.83
N GLU A 174 -17.33 -7.51 6.20
CA GLU A 174 -16.24 -8.19 6.90
C GLU A 174 -15.21 -7.21 7.46
N HIS A 175 -14.89 -6.16 6.69
CA HIS A 175 -14.08 -5.06 7.20
C HIS A 175 -14.71 -4.44 8.44
N ALA A 176 -16.00 -4.04 8.38
CA ALA A 176 -16.68 -3.44 9.51
C ALA A 176 -16.75 -4.36 10.74
N ARG A 177 -16.95 -5.67 10.54
CA ARG A 177 -16.97 -6.66 11.63
C ARG A 177 -15.62 -6.74 12.33
N ARG A 178 -14.54 -6.99 11.57
CA ARG A 178 -13.18 -7.11 12.12
C ARG A 178 -12.69 -5.78 12.69
N ARG A 179 -13.12 -4.67 12.09
CA ARG A 179 -12.73 -3.34 12.53
C ARG A 179 -13.18 -3.03 13.97
N LYS A 180 -14.38 -3.47 14.37
CA LYS A 180 -14.86 -3.33 15.76
C LYS A 180 -13.95 -3.98 16.80
N VAL A 181 -13.24 -5.05 16.41
CA VAL A 181 -12.28 -5.73 17.30
C VAL A 181 -11.01 -4.90 17.40
N TRP A 182 -10.50 -4.44 16.26
CA TRP A 182 -9.35 -3.55 16.19
C TRP A 182 -9.57 -2.27 17.01
N ASP A 183 -10.74 -1.65 16.93
CA ASP A 183 -11.05 -0.42 17.69
C ASP A 183 -10.93 -0.60 19.21
N GLN A 184 -11.11 -1.81 19.74
CA GLN A 184 -10.93 -2.07 21.17
C GLN A 184 -9.45 -1.97 21.58
N GLY A 185 -8.55 -2.51 20.75
CA GLY A 185 -7.10 -2.42 20.91
C GLY A 185 -6.53 -1.01 20.73
N PHE A 186 -7.32 -0.09 20.19
CA PHE A 186 -6.94 1.33 20.04
C PHE A 186 -7.86 2.27 20.81
N SER A 187 -8.62 1.76 21.78
CA SER A 187 -9.39 2.60 22.69
C SER A 187 -8.46 3.42 23.60
N THR A 188 -8.92 4.58 24.08
CA THR A 188 -8.16 5.43 25.01
C THR A 188 -7.62 4.64 26.20
N LYS A 189 -8.44 3.72 26.76
CA LYS A 189 -8.03 2.85 27.87
C LYS A 189 -6.90 1.90 27.47
N ALA A 190 -6.98 1.28 26.28
CA ALA A 190 -5.94 0.37 25.80
C ALA A 190 -4.62 1.11 25.57
N LEU A 191 -4.69 2.29 24.94
CA LEU A 191 -3.50 3.10 24.63
C LEU A 191 -2.78 3.61 25.88
N LEU A 192 -3.51 4.01 26.92
CA LEU A 192 -2.90 4.32 28.23
C LEU A 192 -2.17 3.12 28.83
N GLY A 193 -2.68 1.90 28.61
CA GLY A 193 -2.00 0.66 29.02
C GLY A 193 -0.74 0.36 28.22
N TYR A 194 -0.54 0.98 27.05
CA TYR A 194 0.63 0.77 26.20
C TYR A 194 1.77 1.75 26.47
N ASP A 195 1.52 2.81 27.24
CA ASP A 195 2.47 3.91 27.47
C ASP A 195 3.82 3.42 28.03
N TYR A 196 3.81 2.43 28.92
CA TYR A 196 5.04 1.87 29.49
C TYR A 196 5.93 1.19 28.44
N ARG A 197 5.33 0.55 27.43
CA ARG A 197 6.03 -0.15 26.35
C ARG A 197 6.76 0.84 25.45
N VAL A 198 6.05 1.92 25.09
CA VAL A 198 6.59 3.03 24.30
C VAL A 198 7.69 3.75 25.09
N THR A 199 7.45 4.03 26.37
CA THR A 199 8.45 4.66 27.27
C THR A 199 9.72 3.82 27.40
N GLN A 200 9.60 2.49 27.49
CA GLN A 200 10.76 1.60 27.51
C GLN A 200 11.57 1.70 26.21
N ALA A 201 10.91 1.69 25.04
CA ALA A 201 11.59 1.85 23.76
C ALA A 201 12.24 3.24 23.62
N ILE A 202 11.60 4.30 24.12
CA ILE A 202 12.17 5.65 24.17
C ILE A 202 13.44 5.65 25.02
N ASN A 203 13.42 5.04 26.20
CA ASN A 203 14.59 4.94 27.07
C ASN A 203 15.73 4.15 26.41
N ASP A 204 15.41 3.06 25.72
CA ASP A 204 16.40 2.27 24.97
C ASP A 204 17.01 3.10 23.83
N PHE A 205 16.21 3.91 23.13
CA PHE A 205 16.70 4.84 22.12
C PHE A 205 17.55 5.99 22.70
N LEU A 206 17.14 6.58 23.83
CA LEU A 206 17.92 7.62 24.51
C LEU A 206 19.31 7.11 24.93
N ARG A 207 19.42 5.87 25.40
CA ARG A 207 20.72 5.26 25.71
C ARG A 207 21.64 5.16 24.49
N VAL A 208 21.08 4.92 23.30
CA VAL A 208 21.84 4.94 22.05
C VAL A 208 22.34 6.35 21.76
N LEU A 209 21.48 7.36 21.92
CA LEU A 209 21.87 8.75 21.74
C LEU A 209 22.97 9.16 22.74
N ASP A 210 22.84 8.82 24.02
CA ASP A 210 23.83 9.13 25.05
C ASP A 210 25.19 8.46 24.76
N ARG A 211 25.19 7.22 24.28
CA ARG A 211 26.41 6.52 23.88
C ARG A 211 27.11 7.19 22.70
N ASP A 212 26.34 7.63 21.70
CA ASP A 212 26.86 8.03 20.39
C ASP A 212 26.79 9.56 20.13
N HIS A 213 26.41 10.39 21.12
CA HIS A 213 26.12 11.82 20.95
C HIS A 213 27.26 12.68 20.35
N LYS A 214 28.50 12.18 20.38
CA LYS A 214 29.68 12.87 19.81
C LYS A 214 29.92 12.53 18.34
N GLN A 215 29.16 11.60 17.76
CA GLN A 215 29.31 11.15 16.38
C GLN A 215 28.03 11.48 15.59
N PRO A 216 28.12 11.66 14.26
CA PRO A 216 26.93 11.73 13.42
C PRO A 216 26.07 10.47 13.58
N ILE A 217 24.78 10.66 13.87
CA ILE A 217 23.83 9.56 14.09
C ILE A 217 22.96 9.37 12.85
N ASN A 218 22.91 8.14 12.34
CA ASN A 218 21.97 7.78 11.27
C ASN A 218 20.56 7.55 11.85
N VAL A 219 19.77 8.62 11.90
CA VAL A 219 18.41 8.59 12.48
C VAL A 219 17.46 7.68 11.70
N THR A 220 17.61 7.51 10.39
CA THR A 220 16.77 6.59 9.60
C THR A 220 16.89 5.16 10.08
N LYS A 221 18.12 4.70 10.36
CA LYS A 221 18.37 3.37 10.93
C LYS A 221 17.68 3.23 12.28
N TRP A 222 17.93 4.17 13.19
CA TRP A 222 17.46 4.05 14.57
C TRP A 222 15.96 4.24 14.72
N PHE A 223 15.33 5.13 13.96
CA PHE A 223 13.86 5.24 13.96
C PHE A 223 13.18 4.02 13.34
N SER A 224 13.81 3.35 12.37
CA SER A 224 13.30 2.08 11.85
C SER A 224 13.38 0.97 12.90
N PHE A 225 14.44 0.95 13.71
CA PHE A 225 14.56 0.01 14.84
C PHE A 225 13.56 0.31 15.93
N PHE A 226 13.40 1.59 16.29
CA PHE A 226 12.42 2.06 17.26
C PHE A 226 11.00 1.66 16.85
N GLY A 227 10.58 1.98 15.63
CA GLY A 227 9.25 1.65 15.14
C GLY A 227 8.99 0.14 15.18
N PHE A 228 9.96 -0.66 14.74
CA PHE A 228 9.85 -2.11 14.75
C PHE A 228 9.78 -2.70 16.16
N ASP A 229 10.70 -2.35 17.05
CA ASP A 229 10.71 -2.87 18.43
C ASP A 229 9.43 -2.49 19.19
N VAL A 230 8.92 -1.25 19.01
CA VAL A 230 7.65 -0.81 19.60
C VAL A 230 6.47 -1.65 19.11
N MET A 231 6.32 -1.81 17.79
CA MET A 231 5.17 -2.55 17.26
C MET A 231 5.29 -4.05 17.43
N GLU A 232 6.50 -4.61 17.51
CA GLU A 232 6.71 -6.00 17.87
C GLU A 232 6.27 -6.24 19.33
N ASP A 233 6.61 -5.32 20.24
CA ASP A 233 6.19 -5.43 21.64
C ASP A 233 4.67 -5.27 21.79
N LEU A 234 4.06 -4.32 21.06
CA LEU A 234 2.61 -4.14 21.03
C LEU A 234 1.86 -5.28 20.31
N ALA A 235 2.54 -6.07 19.48
CA ALA A 235 1.97 -7.25 18.84
C ALA A 235 2.16 -8.52 19.68
N PHE A 236 3.30 -8.65 20.35
CA PHE A 236 3.76 -9.93 20.88
C PHE A 236 4.39 -9.86 22.28
N ASN A 237 4.26 -8.77 23.04
CA ASN A 237 4.91 -8.60 24.35
C ASN A 237 6.39 -9.07 24.34
N LYS A 238 7.09 -8.73 23.27
CA LYS A 238 8.44 -9.17 22.96
C LYS A 238 9.10 -8.11 22.08
N ALA A 239 10.37 -7.86 22.33
CA ALA A 239 11.20 -7.06 21.45
C ALA A 239 12.34 -7.90 20.89
N SER A 240 12.60 -7.78 19.60
CA SER A 240 13.82 -8.26 18.94
C SER A 240 15.07 -7.53 19.42
N ASN A 241 14.90 -6.47 20.20
CA ASN A 241 15.94 -5.65 20.80
C ASN A 241 16.87 -5.02 19.75
N LEU A 242 16.31 -4.61 18.60
CA LEU A 242 17.07 -3.95 17.53
C LEU A 242 17.75 -2.68 18.04
N LEU A 243 17.08 -1.90 18.89
CA LEU A 243 17.65 -0.70 19.52
C LEU A 243 18.84 -1.02 20.41
N ARG A 244 18.72 -2.03 21.27
CA ARG A 244 19.77 -2.39 22.23
C ARG A 244 20.99 -2.98 21.54
N ASP A 245 20.76 -3.88 20.61
CA ASP A 245 21.82 -4.60 19.91
C ASP A 245 22.48 -3.73 18.83
N GLY A 246 21.75 -2.75 18.29
CA GLY A 246 22.24 -1.87 17.24
C GLY A 246 22.45 -2.56 15.88
N GLU A 247 21.94 -3.77 15.71
CA GLU A 247 22.11 -4.58 14.51
C GLU A 247 20.78 -5.06 13.92
N GLU A 248 20.71 -5.09 12.59
CA GLU A 248 19.55 -5.61 11.87
C GLU A 248 19.44 -7.14 12.02
N LYS A 249 18.39 -7.60 12.70
CA LYS A 249 18.04 -9.03 12.78
C LYS A 249 17.49 -9.53 11.45
N TYR A 250 17.52 -10.86 11.26
CA TYR A 250 17.11 -11.49 10.00
C TYR A 250 15.69 -11.10 9.58
N ILE A 251 14.74 -11.07 10.53
CA ILE A 251 13.33 -10.79 10.21
C ILE A 251 13.13 -9.38 9.70
N PHE A 252 13.80 -8.40 10.29
CA PHE A 252 13.77 -7.01 9.85
C PHE A 252 14.26 -6.89 8.39
N LYS A 253 15.35 -7.58 8.04
CA LYS A 253 15.86 -7.65 6.65
C LYS A 253 14.86 -8.33 5.71
N THR A 254 14.23 -9.42 6.14
CA THR A 254 13.23 -10.14 5.35
C THR A 254 12.01 -9.27 5.07
N ILE A 255 11.49 -8.54 6.05
CA ILE A 255 10.36 -7.61 5.89
C ILE A 255 10.71 -6.51 4.88
N ARG A 256 11.88 -5.88 4.99
CA ARG A 256 12.31 -4.86 4.01
C ARG A 256 12.42 -5.41 2.59
N LYS A 257 12.95 -6.62 2.42
CA LYS A 257 13.02 -7.28 1.10
C LYS A 257 11.63 -7.57 0.53
N GLU A 258 10.70 -8.03 1.36
CA GLU A 258 9.31 -8.25 0.96
C GLU A 258 8.61 -6.95 0.57
N LEU A 259 8.77 -5.87 1.36
CA LEU A 259 8.22 -4.55 1.03
C LEU A 259 8.76 -4.01 -0.30
N ASN A 260 10.07 -4.15 -0.56
CA ASN A 260 10.66 -3.78 -1.84
C ASN A 260 10.09 -4.58 -3.01
N SER A 261 9.89 -5.90 -2.82
CA SER A 261 9.25 -6.77 -3.82
C SER A 261 7.82 -6.30 -4.12
N ILE A 262 7.05 -6.00 -3.07
CA ILE A 262 5.69 -5.44 -3.18
C ILE A 262 5.70 -4.09 -3.91
N ALA A 263 6.64 -3.21 -3.60
CA ALA A 263 6.73 -1.89 -4.23
C ALA A 263 6.99 -2.02 -5.74
N VAL A 264 7.89 -2.90 -6.15
CA VAL A 264 8.24 -3.13 -7.56
C VAL A 264 7.11 -3.81 -8.34
N PHE A 265 6.56 -4.89 -7.80
CA PHE A 265 5.57 -5.72 -8.49
C PHE A 265 4.12 -5.32 -8.20
N GLY A 266 3.87 -4.30 -7.38
CA GLY A 266 2.54 -3.86 -6.97
C GLY A 266 1.65 -3.39 -8.13
N HIS A 267 2.22 -2.97 -9.26
CA HIS A 267 1.46 -2.64 -10.49
C HIS A 267 1.29 -3.83 -11.45
N LEU A 268 1.91 -4.98 -11.15
CA LEU A 268 1.83 -6.22 -11.92
C LEU A 268 1.17 -7.31 -11.08
N LEU A 269 -0.06 -7.08 -10.61
CA LEU A 269 -0.73 -7.96 -9.66
C LEU A 269 -0.86 -9.39 -10.16
N TRP A 270 -1.13 -9.56 -11.46
CA TRP A 270 -1.18 -10.87 -12.12
C TRP A 270 0.11 -11.70 -11.96
N LEU A 271 1.25 -11.07 -11.68
CA LEU A 271 2.51 -11.76 -11.46
C LEU A 271 2.59 -12.37 -10.05
N MET A 272 1.85 -11.84 -9.07
CA MET A 272 1.97 -12.26 -7.67
C MET A 272 1.58 -13.73 -7.41
N PRO A 273 0.49 -14.28 -7.97
CA PRO A 273 0.20 -15.71 -7.83
C PRO A 273 1.30 -16.62 -8.38
N LEU A 274 1.99 -16.18 -9.45
CA LEU A 274 3.11 -16.90 -10.06
C LEU A 274 4.34 -16.84 -9.15
N LEU A 275 4.74 -15.64 -8.71
CA LEU A 275 5.90 -15.44 -7.82
C LEU A 275 5.78 -16.27 -6.53
N LYS A 276 4.59 -16.27 -5.92
CA LYS A 276 4.32 -17.03 -4.68
C LYS A 276 4.50 -18.55 -4.83
N LYS A 277 4.44 -19.09 -6.05
CA LYS A 277 4.60 -20.53 -6.34
C LYS A 277 6.02 -20.91 -6.77
N MET A 278 6.88 -19.95 -7.10
CA MET A 278 8.25 -20.20 -7.55
C MET A 278 9.22 -20.27 -6.35
N PRO A 279 9.89 -21.41 -6.08
CA PRO A 279 10.66 -21.64 -4.84
C PRO A 279 11.78 -20.63 -4.54
N ILE A 280 12.41 -20.07 -5.57
CA ILE A 280 13.50 -19.08 -5.38
C ILE A 280 12.91 -17.70 -5.05
N LEU A 281 11.86 -17.32 -5.79
CA LEU A 281 11.26 -15.99 -5.70
C LEU A 281 10.33 -15.83 -4.49
N ASN A 282 9.81 -16.93 -3.94
CA ASN A 282 8.92 -16.91 -2.78
C ASN A 282 9.66 -17.11 -1.44
N SER A 283 10.98 -17.23 -1.42
CA SER A 283 11.76 -17.55 -0.23
C SER A 283 11.54 -16.56 0.93
N ASN A 284 11.66 -15.26 0.66
CA ASN A 284 11.41 -14.20 1.64
C ASN A 284 9.94 -14.21 2.12
N TYR A 285 8.98 -14.39 1.21
CA TYR A 285 7.56 -14.54 1.51
C TYR A 285 7.31 -15.72 2.47
N LEU A 286 7.90 -16.89 2.19
CA LEU A 286 7.77 -18.07 3.05
C LEU A 286 8.39 -17.84 4.43
N GLN A 287 9.56 -17.20 4.49
CA GLN A 287 10.22 -16.84 5.75
C GLN A 287 9.35 -15.91 6.60
N LEU A 288 8.78 -14.85 6.00
CA LEU A 288 7.91 -13.91 6.70
C LEU A 288 6.69 -14.62 7.30
N TRP A 289 5.99 -15.43 6.52
CA TRP A 289 4.80 -16.12 7.01
C TRP A 289 5.11 -17.23 8.01
N SER A 290 6.26 -17.90 7.88
CA SER A 290 6.74 -18.85 8.89
C SER A 290 7.03 -18.14 10.21
N TRP A 291 7.66 -16.97 10.17
CA TRP A 291 7.94 -16.18 11.36
C TRP A 291 6.65 -15.68 12.03
N ILE A 292 5.71 -15.12 11.25
CA ILE A 292 4.40 -14.68 11.77
C ILE A 292 3.67 -15.83 12.46
N GLN A 293 3.64 -17.02 11.86
CA GLN A 293 3.01 -18.19 12.49
C GLN A 293 3.71 -18.57 13.79
N ALA A 294 5.05 -18.57 13.82
CA ALA A 294 5.80 -18.84 15.04
C ALA A 294 5.48 -17.84 16.16
N GLN A 295 5.38 -16.53 15.86
CA GLN A 295 5.01 -15.52 16.85
C GLN A 295 3.59 -15.72 17.38
N ILE A 296 2.63 -16.02 16.49
CA ILE A 296 1.25 -16.31 16.89
C ILE A 296 1.20 -17.55 17.79
N ASP A 297 1.88 -18.63 17.41
CA ASP A 297 1.87 -19.87 18.19
C ASP A 297 2.57 -19.72 19.54
N GLU A 298 3.61 -18.88 19.63
CA GLU A 298 4.24 -18.47 20.89
C GLU A 298 3.27 -17.67 21.76
N ARG A 299 2.57 -16.67 21.21
CA ARG A 299 1.60 -15.85 21.97
C ARG A 299 0.32 -16.55 22.37
N ILE A 300 -0.09 -17.58 21.65
CA ILE A 300 -1.20 -18.43 22.09
C ILE A 300 -0.82 -19.22 23.35
N LYS A 301 0.46 -19.56 23.53
CA LYS A 301 0.95 -20.30 24.70
C LYS A 301 1.31 -19.38 25.87
N ASN A 302 1.71 -18.15 25.57
CA ASN A 302 2.20 -17.17 26.54
C ASN A 302 1.26 -15.95 26.55
N GLU A 303 0.31 -15.94 27.49
CA GLU A 303 -0.56 -14.80 27.74
C GLU A 303 0.23 -13.68 28.46
N PRO A 304 0.12 -12.41 28.03
CA PRO A 304 0.85 -11.32 28.66
C PRO A 304 0.12 -10.83 29.92
N ASP A 305 0.86 -10.36 30.93
CA ASP A 305 0.27 -9.80 32.16
C ASP A 305 -0.62 -8.58 31.88
N GLN A 306 -0.26 -7.79 30.87
CA GLN A 306 -1.07 -6.69 30.37
C GLN A 306 -1.48 -6.95 28.92
N PRO A 307 -2.77 -6.77 28.57
CA PRO A 307 -3.24 -6.92 27.21
C PRO A 307 -2.43 -6.06 26.24
N ASP A 308 -2.10 -6.62 25.09
CA ASP A 308 -1.50 -5.93 23.95
C ASP A 308 -2.52 -5.84 22.79
N ILE A 309 -2.14 -5.35 21.61
CA ILE A 309 -3.08 -5.23 20.49
C ILE A 309 -3.56 -6.61 20.03
N PHE A 310 -2.65 -7.59 20.00
CA PHE A 310 -2.96 -8.95 19.54
C PHE A 310 -3.92 -9.67 20.50
N SER A 311 -3.90 -9.35 21.79
CA SER A 311 -4.79 -9.91 22.80
C SER A 311 -6.27 -9.74 22.42
N TRP A 312 -6.64 -8.58 21.88
CA TRP A 312 -8.01 -8.31 21.40
C TRP A 312 -8.39 -9.15 20.19
N LEU A 313 -7.47 -9.29 19.23
CA LEU A 313 -7.67 -10.09 18.02
C LEU A 313 -7.75 -11.59 18.34
N LEU A 314 -6.91 -12.05 19.26
CA LEU A 314 -6.87 -13.43 19.71
C LEU A 314 -8.14 -13.78 20.51
N ALA A 315 -8.63 -12.86 21.34
CA ALA A 315 -9.90 -13.03 22.05
C ALA A 315 -11.07 -13.20 21.07
N ASP A 316 -11.20 -12.34 20.06
CA ASP A 316 -12.24 -12.47 19.02
C ASP A 316 -12.10 -13.78 18.23
N PHE A 317 -10.87 -14.15 17.85
CA PHE A 317 -10.60 -15.40 17.15
C PHE A 317 -10.98 -16.64 17.99
N ASN A 318 -10.82 -16.57 19.31
CA ASN A 318 -11.17 -17.66 20.21
C ASN A 318 -12.67 -17.79 20.47
N GLN A 319 -13.42 -16.68 20.43
CA GLN A 319 -14.87 -16.66 20.65
C GLN A 319 -15.68 -17.01 19.39
N ASN A 320 -15.11 -16.83 18.19
CA ASN A 320 -15.78 -17.06 16.92
C ASN A 320 -15.35 -18.37 16.23
N LYS A 321 -15.91 -18.62 15.04
CA LYS A 321 -15.54 -19.78 14.21
C LYS A 321 -14.04 -19.72 13.86
N LYS A 322 -13.36 -20.86 14.00
CA LYS A 322 -11.93 -21.03 13.70
C LYS A 322 -11.75 -21.64 12.31
N THR A 323 -12.31 -21.00 11.28
CA THR A 323 -12.12 -21.51 9.92
C THR A 323 -10.70 -21.25 9.41
N LYS A 324 -10.33 -21.88 8.30
CA LYS A 324 -9.04 -21.62 7.64
C LYS A 324 -8.89 -20.15 7.23
N VAL A 325 -10.00 -19.51 6.82
CA VAL A 325 -10.03 -18.10 6.44
C VAL A 325 -9.80 -17.21 7.65
N ASP A 326 -10.43 -17.51 8.79
CA ASP A 326 -10.23 -16.75 10.03
C ASP A 326 -8.77 -16.81 10.50
N ARG A 327 -8.14 -17.99 10.40
CA ARG A 327 -6.70 -18.13 10.71
C ARG A 327 -5.82 -17.34 9.74
N TRP A 328 -6.17 -17.29 8.46
CA TRP A 328 -5.46 -16.45 7.47
C TRP A 328 -5.64 -14.96 7.74
N ASN A 329 -6.83 -14.53 8.15
CA ASN A 329 -7.12 -13.16 8.53
C ASN A 329 -6.33 -12.75 9.79
N LEU A 330 -6.28 -13.61 10.81
CA LEU A 330 -5.47 -13.38 12.01
C LEU A 330 -3.98 -13.22 11.68
N ASN A 331 -3.43 -14.09 10.82
CA ASN A 331 -2.04 -13.96 10.35
C ASN A 331 -1.82 -12.63 9.61
N GLY A 332 -2.78 -12.23 8.78
CA GLY A 332 -2.73 -10.95 8.07
C GLY A 332 -2.79 -9.75 9.03
N ASP A 333 -3.64 -9.82 10.05
CA ASP A 333 -3.77 -8.76 11.04
C ASP A 333 -2.51 -8.58 11.88
N VAL A 334 -1.85 -9.66 12.25
CA VAL A 334 -0.54 -9.62 12.91
C VAL A 334 0.51 -8.96 12.02
N GLN A 335 0.54 -9.30 10.73
CA GLN A 335 1.41 -8.62 9.76
C GLN A 335 1.13 -7.12 9.69
N LEU A 336 -0.14 -6.73 9.75
CA LEU A 336 -0.57 -5.32 9.76
C LEU A 336 -0.06 -4.58 10.99
N ILE A 337 -0.14 -5.16 12.19
CA ILE A 337 0.38 -4.53 13.42
C ILE A 337 1.88 -4.24 13.25
N VAL A 338 2.67 -5.27 12.95
CA VAL A 338 4.14 -5.17 12.93
C VAL A 338 4.64 -4.31 11.78
N VAL A 339 4.04 -4.38 10.59
CA VAL A 339 4.59 -3.71 9.41
C VAL A 339 4.06 -2.29 9.25
N ALA A 340 2.74 -2.08 9.31
CA ALA A 340 2.16 -0.79 8.96
C ALA A 340 2.45 0.30 10.00
N GLY A 341 2.42 -0.07 11.30
CA GLY A 341 2.70 0.87 12.40
C GLY A 341 4.17 1.26 12.49
N SER A 342 5.09 0.33 12.16
CA SER A 342 6.53 0.55 12.30
C SER A 342 7.08 1.50 11.25
N ASP A 343 6.87 1.16 9.97
CA ASP A 343 7.56 1.83 8.86
C ASP A 343 7.06 3.26 8.66
N THR A 344 5.75 3.49 8.74
CA THR A 344 5.16 4.83 8.56
C THR A 344 5.57 5.80 9.67
N THR A 345 5.61 5.32 10.92
CA THR A 345 6.09 6.10 12.08
C THR A 345 7.57 6.39 11.95
N ALA A 346 8.39 5.40 11.59
CA ALA A 346 9.83 5.57 11.40
C ALA A 346 10.17 6.61 10.32
N VAL A 347 9.46 6.57 9.18
CA VAL A 347 9.58 7.56 8.10
C VAL A 347 9.19 8.95 8.58
N THR A 348 8.09 9.07 9.32
CA THR A 348 7.63 10.37 9.86
C THR A 348 8.66 10.96 10.82
N LEU A 349 9.12 10.18 11.80
CA LEU A 349 10.15 10.60 12.76
C LEU A 349 11.45 11.01 12.06
N THR A 350 11.88 10.23 11.06
CA THR A 350 13.06 10.56 10.25
C THR A 350 12.93 11.94 9.62
N HIS A 351 11.77 12.26 9.04
CA HIS A 351 11.56 13.55 8.38
C HIS A 351 11.34 14.70 9.37
N ILE A 352 10.72 14.46 10.54
CA ILE A 352 10.65 15.47 11.62
C ILE A 352 12.07 15.92 11.98
N PHE A 353 12.96 14.95 12.27
CA PHE A 353 14.33 15.26 12.66
C PHE A 353 15.17 15.81 11.50
N PHE A 354 14.87 15.42 10.27
CA PHE A 354 15.48 16.03 9.09
C PHE A 354 15.16 17.53 9.02
N GLU A 355 13.89 17.93 9.15
CA GLU A 355 13.48 19.34 9.11
C GLU A 355 14.02 20.14 10.29
N LEU A 356 13.97 19.56 11.51
CA LEU A 356 14.55 20.19 12.71
C LEU A 356 16.07 20.39 12.61
N ALA A 357 16.78 19.53 11.87
CA ALA A 357 18.23 19.70 11.68
C ALA A 357 18.59 20.93 10.84
N TYR A 358 17.67 21.44 10.01
CA TYR A 358 17.87 22.66 9.22
C TYR A 358 17.46 23.93 9.96
N ASP A 359 16.51 23.87 10.91
CA ASP A 359 15.98 25.04 11.60
C ASP A 359 16.24 25.02 13.12
N LYS A 360 17.33 25.66 13.53
CA LYS A 360 17.68 25.83 14.95
C LYS A 360 16.69 26.69 15.73
N ASN A 361 16.01 27.64 15.08
CA ASN A 361 15.04 28.50 15.76
C ASN A 361 13.81 27.69 16.16
N LEU A 362 13.34 26.83 15.26
CA LEU A 362 12.25 25.90 15.54
C LEU A 362 12.60 24.92 16.66
N VAL A 363 13.82 24.38 16.67
CA VAL A 363 14.32 23.53 17.78
C VAL A 363 14.28 24.28 19.11
N ASN A 364 14.84 25.50 19.16
CA ASN A 364 14.85 26.31 20.39
C ASN A 364 13.42 26.65 20.86
N ALA A 365 12.49 26.91 19.95
CA ALA A 365 11.10 27.18 20.28
C ALA A 365 10.42 25.95 20.89
N LEU A 366 10.59 24.77 20.30
CA LEU A 366 10.08 23.51 20.85
C LEU A 366 10.70 23.20 22.22
N GLN A 367 12.01 23.37 22.38
CA GLN A 367 12.69 23.15 23.66
C GLN A 367 12.13 24.05 24.75
N LYS A 368 11.90 25.34 24.45
CA LYS A 368 11.29 26.27 25.41
C LYS A 368 9.89 25.83 25.85
N GLU A 369 9.07 25.32 24.93
CA GLU A 369 7.74 24.77 25.25
C GLU A 369 7.87 23.51 26.12
N PHE A 370 8.82 22.62 25.82
CA PHE A 370 9.08 21.42 26.63
C PHE A 370 9.60 21.74 28.03
N ASP A 371 10.52 22.69 28.18
CA ASP A 371 11.09 23.11 29.46
C ASP A 371 10.06 23.80 30.37
N ALA A 372 9.00 24.36 29.78
CA ALA A 372 7.89 24.96 30.52
C ALA A 372 6.87 23.93 31.04
N LEU A 373 6.92 22.67 30.59
CA LEU A 373 6.01 21.64 31.05
C LEU A 373 6.41 21.11 32.45
N PRO A 374 5.44 20.76 33.30
CA PRO A 374 5.73 20.12 34.59
C PRO A 374 6.31 18.70 34.44
N SER A 375 6.01 18.03 33.33
CA SER A 375 6.58 16.74 32.95
C SER A 375 6.33 16.45 31.47
N LEU A 376 7.14 15.56 30.87
CA LEU A 376 6.96 15.07 29.49
C LEU A 376 5.93 13.92 29.38
N ALA A 377 4.96 13.88 30.29
CA ALA A 377 3.85 12.93 30.21
C ALA A 377 2.96 13.22 29.00
N HIS A 378 2.32 12.18 28.45
CA HIS A 378 1.49 12.28 27.24
C HIS A 378 0.49 13.45 27.27
N ASP A 379 -0.29 13.59 28.35
CA ASP A 379 -1.31 14.64 28.51
C ASP A 379 -0.74 16.06 28.47
N ASN A 380 0.54 16.25 28.80
CA ASN A 380 1.20 17.55 28.73
C ASN A 380 1.72 17.83 27.32
N LEU A 381 2.31 16.83 26.66
CA LEU A 381 2.79 16.95 25.28
C LEU A 381 1.66 17.27 24.30
N MET A 382 0.47 16.69 24.51
CA MET A 382 -0.73 16.94 23.71
C MET A 382 -1.21 18.41 23.75
N LYS A 383 -0.73 19.21 24.70
CA LYS A 383 -1.10 20.63 24.84
C LYS A 383 -0.19 21.57 24.05
N ILE A 384 0.92 21.08 23.47
CA ILE A 384 1.88 21.93 22.75
C ILE A 384 1.44 22.06 21.29
N PRO A 385 0.87 23.20 20.87
CA PRO A 385 0.34 23.34 19.50
C PRO A 385 1.46 23.33 18.46
N LEU A 386 2.65 23.82 18.82
CA LEU A 386 3.83 23.79 17.95
C LEU A 386 4.30 22.36 17.65
N LEU A 387 4.19 21.43 18.59
CA LEU A 387 4.54 20.02 18.37
C LEU A 387 3.57 19.38 17.37
N GLU A 388 2.26 19.56 17.56
CA GLU A 388 1.25 19.09 16.60
C GLU A 388 1.45 19.72 15.22
N ALA A 389 1.82 21.00 15.17
CA ALA A 389 2.10 21.71 13.94
C ALA A 389 3.29 21.14 13.17
N VAL A 390 4.40 20.83 13.86
CA VAL A 390 5.58 20.19 13.25
C VAL A 390 5.25 18.80 12.72
N ILE A 391 4.45 18.02 13.46
CA ILE A 391 4.00 16.69 13.01
C ILE A 391 3.13 16.83 11.75
N ASN A 392 2.13 17.71 11.76
CA ASN A 392 1.23 17.90 10.63
C ASN A 392 1.96 18.44 9.39
N GLU A 393 2.86 19.41 9.55
CA GLU A 393 3.64 19.95 8.44
C GLU A 393 4.61 18.90 7.88
N THR A 394 5.17 18.04 8.74
CA THR A 394 5.98 16.90 8.29
C THR A 394 5.14 15.91 7.50
N LEU A 395 3.94 15.57 7.96
CA LEU A 395 3.06 14.64 7.23
C LEU A 395 2.57 15.24 5.89
N ARG A 396 2.43 16.57 5.81
CA ARG A 396 2.09 17.29 4.57
C ARG A 396 3.25 17.24 3.58
N LEU A 397 4.45 17.60 4.03
CA LEU A 397 5.61 17.69 3.15
C LEU A 397 6.20 16.30 2.86
N HIS A 398 6.23 15.40 3.83
CA HIS A 398 6.85 14.07 3.71
C HIS A 398 5.85 12.94 4.03
N PRO A 399 4.76 12.80 3.23
CA PRO A 399 3.75 11.79 3.49
C PRO A 399 4.36 10.37 3.39
N PRO A 400 4.23 9.52 4.43
CA PRO A 400 4.77 8.15 4.40
C PRO A 400 4.20 7.28 3.27
N VAL A 401 2.99 7.61 2.79
CA VAL A 401 2.34 6.96 1.64
C VAL A 401 2.17 8.00 0.52
N PRO A 402 3.24 8.31 -0.24
CA PRO A 402 3.25 9.45 -1.15
C PRO A 402 2.41 9.24 -2.42
N SER A 403 2.18 7.99 -2.83
CA SER A 403 1.42 7.64 -4.03
C SER A 403 -0.10 7.72 -3.86
N GLY A 404 -0.60 7.83 -2.62
CA GLY A 404 -2.02 7.67 -2.31
C GLY A 404 -2.45 6.20 -2.20
N THR A 405 -3.76 5.98 -2.08
CA THR A 405 -4.35 4.64 -1.92
C THR A 405 -5.26 4.28 -3.09
N GLN A 406 -5.19 3.02 -3.54
CA GLN A 406 -5.90 2.60 -4.74
C GLN A 406 -7.42 2.51 -4.54
N ARG A 407 -8.20 3.10 -5.44
CA ARG A 407 -9.66 2.97 -5.48
C ARG A 407 -10.14 2.53 -6.84
N MET A 408 -11.36 2.01 -6.88
CA MET A 408 -12.09 1.68 -8.10
C MET A 408 -13.34 2.55 -8.16
N THR A 409 -13.54 3.23 -9.27
CA THR A 409 -14.79 3.97 -9.55
C THR A 409 -15.98 3.02 -9.67
N PRO A 410 -17.20 3.44 -9.28
CA PRO A 410 -18.39 2.60 -9.45
C PRO A 410 -18.68 2.31 -10.93
N PRO A 411 -19.46 1.26 -11.28
CA PRO A 411 -19.70 0.85 -12.68
C PRO A 411 -20.25 1.96 -13.60
N GLU A 412 -21.07 2.86 -13.07
CA GLU A 412 -21.67 4.02 -13.74
C GLU A 412 -20.70 5.19 -13.98
N GLY A 413 -19.48 5.09 -13.46
CA GLY A 413 -18.50 6.17 -13.42
C GLY A 413 -18.83 7.24 -12.39
N MET A 414 -18.05 8.31 -12.34
CA MET A 414 -18.29 9.41 -11.40
C MET A 414 -17.71 10.72 -11.92
N GLN A 415 -18.29 11.84 -11.49
CA GLN A 415 -17.72 13.16 -11.74
C GLN A 415 -16.63 13.47 -10.71
N ILE A 416 -15.49 13.99 -11.16
CA ILE A 416 -14.42 14.50 -10.31
C ILE A 416 -13.94 15.81 -10.93
N GLY A 417 -14.13 16.94 -10.27
CA GLY A 417 -13.87 18.25 -10.86
C GLY A 417 -14.64 18.42 -12.17
N GLU A 418 -13.94 18.84 -13.21
CA GLU A 418 -14.51 19.08 -14.53
C GLU A 418 -14.67 17.81 -15.39
N ARG A 419 -14.09 16.67 -14.98
CA ARG A 419 -14.10 15.44 -15.77
C ARG A 419 -14.99 14.33 -15.21
N ARG A 420 -15.72 13.67 -16.11
CA ARG A 420 -16.43 12.43 -15.81
C ARG A 420 -15.49 11.24 -15.99
N ILE A 421 -15.10 10.60 -14.90
CA ILE A 421 -14.29 9.38 -14.93
C ILE A 421 -15.18 8.17 -15.27
N PRO A 422 -14.81 7.34 -16.26
CA PRO A 422 -15.54 6.12 -16.59
C PRO A 422 -15.57 5.13 -15.42
N GLY A 423 -16.57 4.25 -15.39
CA GLY A 423 -16.69 3.26 -14.32
C GLY A 423 -15.72 2.09 -14.41
N ASN A 424 -15.49 1.38 -13.29
CA ASN A 424 -14.50 0.29 -13.20
C ASN A 424 -13.09 0.71 -13.68
N ILE A 425 -12.66 1.92 -13.30
CA ILE A 425 -11.33 2.46 -13.50
C ILE A 425 -10.61 2.55 -12.16
N ILE A 426 -9.33 2.19 -12.16
CA ILE A 426 -8.46 2.35 -11.01
C ILE A 426 -8.09 3.83 -10.90
N VAL A 427 -8.35 4.44 -9.75
CA VAL A 427 -8.06 5.85 -9.47
C VAL A 427 -7.28 5.97 -8.17
N GLN A 428 -6.33 6.90 -8.13
CA GLN A 428 -5.54 7.22 -6.95
C GLN A 428 -5.27 8.73 -6.89
N VAL A 429 -5.21 9.31 -5.69
CA VAL A 429 -4.80 10.71 -5.49
C VAL A 429 -3.38 10.72 -4.91
N PRO A 430 -2.36 11.21 -5.63
CA PRO A 430 -0.98 11.18 -5.17
C PRO A 430 -0.75 12.20 -4.05
N SER A 431 -0.74 11.74 -2.79
CA SER A 431 -0.58 12.58 -1.59
C SER A 431 0.62 13.54 -1.69
N TYR A 432 1.77 13.06 -2.17
CA TYR A 432 2.96 13.90 -2.33
C TYR A 432 2.71 15.13 -3.21
N THR A 433 1.91 14.95 -4.26
CA THR A 433 1.57 15.98 -5.24
C THR A 433 0.47 16.89 -4.74
N VAL A 434 -0.65 16.36 -4.26
CA VAL A 434 -1.77 17.20 -3.81
C VAL A 434 -1.46 17.97 -2.52
N PHE A 435 -0.60 17.43 -1.64
CA PHE A 435 -0.14 18.15 -0.46
C PHE A 435 0.83 19.29 -0.80
N ARG A 436 1.31 19.34 -2.05
CA ARG A 436 2.14 20.41 -2.61
C ARG A 436 1.41 21.28 -3.64
N ASP A 437 0.08 21.21 -3.67
CA ASP A 437 -0.72 21.98 -4.62
C ASP A 437 -0.92 23.42 -4.13
N PRO A 438 -0.53 24.46 -4.90
CA PRO A 438 -0.74 25.86 -4.53
C PRO A 438 -2.22 26.29 -4.45
N ARG A 439 -3.14 25.51 -5.01
CA ARG A 439 -4.60 25.65 -4.84
C ARG A 439 -5.05 25.26 -3.43
N ALA A 440 -4.27 24.43 -2.73
CA ALA A 440 -4.57 23.95 -1.39
C ALA A 440 -3.67 24.58 -0.30
N PHE A 441 -2.39 24.81 -0.60
CA PHE A 441 -1.41 25.33 0.36
C PHE A 441 -0.55 26.42 -0.27
N GLU A 442 -0.46 27.59 0.38
CA GLU A 442 0.45 28.65 -0.04
C GLU A 442 1.91 28.30 0.29
N GLU A 443 2.87 28.68 -0.55
CA GLU A 443 4.27 28.22 -0.44
C GLU A 443 4.36 26.70 -0.18
N PRO A 444 3.79 25.87 -1.08
CA PRO A 444 3.52 24.47 -0.77
C PRO A 444 4.77 23.59 -0.57
N THR A 445 5.94 24.06 -0.98
CA THR A 445 7.20 23.32 -0.84
C THR A 445 8.00 23.73 0.39
N ALA A 446 7.63 24.81 1.07
CA ALA A 446 8.29 25.28 2.28
C ALA A 446 7.76 24.52 3.50
N PHE A 447 8.64 24.23 4.46
CA PHE A 447 8.26 23.67 5.75
C PHE A 447 7.88 24.82 6.70
N ILE A 448 6.58 25.03 6.90
CA ILE A 448 6.04 26.15 7.71
C ILE A 448 5.06 25.58 8.75
N PRO A 449 5.53 25.17 9.95
CA PRO A 449 4.66 24.67 11.01
C PRO A 449 3.55 25.67 11.39
N GLU A 450 3.83 26.97 11.34
CA GLU A 450 2.90 28.05 11.66
C GLU A 450 1.61 27.98 10.85
N ARG A 451 1.63 27.33 9.68
CA ARG A 451 0.45 27.01 8.86
C ARG A 451 -0.67 26.33 9.66
N TRP A 452 -0.32 25.55 10.67
CA TRP A 452 -1.26 24.80 11.53
C TRP A 452 -1.61 25.55 12.82
N THR A 453 -1.00 26.71 13.08
CA THR A 453 -1.18 27.50 14.30
C THR A 453 -1.52 28.96 13.97
N THR A 454 -0.52 29.81 13.82
CA THR A 454 -0.64 31.28 13.72
C THR A 454 -0.85 31.81 12.30
N ARG A 455 -0.59 30.98 11.28
CA ARG A 455 -0.64 31.32 9.85
C ARG A 455 -1.58 30.42 9.06
N GLN A 456 -2.79 30.20 9.59
CA GLN A 456 -3.80 29.34 8.94
C GLN A 456 -4.28 29.89 7.59
N ASP A 457 -4.05 31.17 7.30
CA ASP A 457 -4.24 31.80 5.99
C ASP A 457 -3.49 31.07 4.87
N LEU A 458 -2.38 30.40 5.20
CA LEU A 458 -1.58 29.63 4.25
C LEU A 458 -2.22 28.29 3.86
N ILE A 459 -3.36 27.90 4.45
CA ILE A 459 -4.17 26.74 4.04
C ILE A 459 -5.40 27.23 3.28
N LYS A 460 -5.36 27.14 1.94
CA LYS A 460 -6.47 27.53 1.06
C LYS A 460 -7.57 26.48 0.99
N ASN A 461 -7.20 25.20 1.06
CA ASN A 461 -8.15 24.09 1.07
C ASN A 461 -7.71 22.99 2.03
N ARG A 462 -8.25 23.02 3.26
CA ARG A 462 -7.92 22.05 4.31
C ARG A 462 -8.39 20.64 4.00
N SER A 463 -9.42 20.47 3.16
CA SER A 463 -9.99 19.15 2.84
C SER A 463 -9.04 18.25 2.04
N VAL A 464 -7.98 18.83 1.46
CA VAL A 464 -6.92 18.10 0.75
C VAL A 464 -5.97 17.40 1.72
N PHE A 465 -5.78 17.92 2.94
CA PHE A 465 -4.87 17.34 3.91
C PHE A 465 -5.48 16.09 4.58
N ILE A 466 -5.11 14.92 4.07
CA ILE A 466 -5.62 13.61 4.54
C ILE A 466 -4.47 12.63 4.82
N PRO A 467 -3.54 12.94 5.74
CA PRO A 467 -2.32 12.14 5.95
C PRO A 467 -2.59 10.68 6.36
N PHE A 468 -3.77 10.42 6.93
CA PHE A 468 -4.23 9.09 7.33
C PHE A 468 -5.41 8.57 6.48
N ASN A 469 -5.62 9.16 5.28
CA ASN A 469 -6.85 9.04 4.49
C ASN A 469 -8.11 9.44 5.27
N THR A 470 -9.26 9.42 4.59
CA THR A 470 -10.58 9.65 5.18
C THR A 470 -11.53 8.49 4.87
N GLY A 471 -12.68 8.50 5.54
CA GLY A 471 -13.78 7.57 5.29
C GLY A 471 -13.66 6.22 6.01
N ASN A 472 -14.80 5.53 6.11
CA ASN A 472 -15.01 4.33 6.93
C ASN A 472 -14.11 3.13 6.57
N ALA A 473 -13.44 3.16 5.42
CA ALA A 473 -12.67 2.04 4.88
C ALA A 473 -11.15 2.10 5.19
N PHE A 474 -10.64 3.18 5.82
CA PHE A 474 -9.20 3.37 6.01
C PHE A 474 -8.73 3.82 7.38
N THR A 475 -9.50 4.60 8.13
CA THR A 475 -9.00 5.22 9.37
C THR A 475 -8.86 4.20 10.49
N ILE A 476 -7.88 3.28 10.47
CA ILE A 476 -7.66 2.19 11.46
C ILE A 476 -7.21 2.74 12.82
N PHE A 477 -6.37 3.77 12.78
CA PHE A 477 -5.86 4.41 13.98
C PHE A 477 -6.65 5.70 14.25
N PRO A 478 -7.00 5.97 15.52
CA PRO A 478 -7.67 7.22 15.88
C PRO A 478 -6.79 8.41 15.48
N GLN A 479 -7.37 9.39 14.79
CA GLN A 479 -6.67 10.60 14.32
C GLN A 479 -6.52 11.64 15.43
N LYS A 480 -7.30 11.52 16.51
CA LYS A 480 -7.23 12.29 17.76
C LYS A 480 -7.72 11.37 18.89
N LEU A 481 -6.99 11.36 20.00
CA LEU A 481 -7.47 10.83 21.28
C LEU A 481 -7.96 11.98 22.15
#